data_AF-A0AAP0KWU2-F1
#
_entry.id   AF-A0AAP0KWU2-F1
#
_cell.length_a   1.000
_cell.length_b   1.000
_cell.length_c   1.000
_cell.angle_alpha   90.00
_cell.angle_beta   90.00
_cell.angle_gamma   90.00
#
_symmetry.space_group_name_H-M   'P 1'
#
loop_
_entity.id
_entity.type
_entity.pdbx_description
1 polymer ?
#
loop_
_entity_poly.entity_id
_entity_poly.type
_entity_poly.pdbx_seq_one_letter_code
_entity_poly.pdbx_strand_id
1 'polypeptide(L)'
;MIGRQCPIFGVNREVLMPVEKPIGYTGADPYKISFQVGKEKFLIPWLFLINRKSPEVPMIDVHLRYSGNDLLGVTAKVIDMPHHYVETHPDIRRQFWDPETWPKHVLVRYTWQEQSEIDVASGFYVLFGSGLLISFVLSIYILQSSQDKLARFVRETVAESSLPGRVVAKVE
;
A
#
# COMPACT_ATOMS: atom_id res chain seq x y z
N MET A 1 10.73 -30.12 8.68
CA MET A 1 9.82 -29.47 9.65
C MET A 1 9.19 -28.26 8.99
N ILE A 2 7.88 -28.24 8.70
CA ILE A 2 7.24 -27.11 7.98
C ILE A 2 6.06 -26.50 8.78
N GLY A 3 5.61 -27.08 9.89
CA GLY A 3 4.35 -26.68 10.52
C GLY A 3 4.38 -25.49 11.51
N ARG A 4 5.47 -25.25 12.25
CA ARG A 4 5.48 -24.27 13.36
C ARG A 4 5.96 -22.87 12.98
N GLN A 5 6.69 -22.75 11.87
CA GLN A 5 7.36 -21.50 11.46
C GLN A 5 6.67 -20.80 10.29
N CYS A 6 5.65 -21.42 9.69
CA CYS A 6 4.92 -20.81 8.60
C CYS A 6 3.98 -19.70 9.09
N PRO A 7 3.75 -18.66 8.26
CA PRO A 7 2.79 -17.62 8.57
C PRO A 7 1.37 -18.20 8.61
N ILE A 8 0.58 -17.75 9.57
CA ILE A 8 -0.86 -18.02 9.64
C ILE A 8 -1.56 -16.88 8.91
N PHE A 9 -2.53 -17.22 8.04
CA PHE A 9 -3.24 -16.24 7.22
C PHE A 9 -3.85 -15.10 8.07
N GLY A 10 -3.58 -13.86 7.67
CA GLY A 10 -4.13 -12.66 8.32
C GLY A 10 -3.60 -12.35 9.72
N VAL A 11 -2.64 -13.12 10.25
CA VAL A 11 -2.12 -12.95 11.61
C VAL A 11 -0.65 -12.55 11.58
N ASN A 12 -0.35 -11.33 12.04
CA ASN A 12 1.02 -10.86 12.23
C ASN A 12 1.70 -11.73 13.29
N ARG A 13 2.91 -12.19 12.99
CA ARG A 13 3.62 -13.10 13.89
C ARG A 13 5.12 -12.98 13.75
N GLU A 14 5.79 -13.07 14.88
CA GLU A 14 7.23 -13.24 14.96
C GLU A 14 7.54 -14.68 15.35
N VAL A 15 8.44 -15.31 14.62
CA VAL A 15 8.84 -16.70 14.85
C VAL A 15 10.34 -16.84 14.78
N LEU A 16 10.87 -17.66 15.68
CA LEU A 16 12.26 -18.07 15.66
C LEU A 16 12.44 -19.29 14.75
N MET A 17 13.21 -19.11 13.67
CA MET A 17 13.52 -20.16 12.71
C MET A 17 14.95 -20.67 12.93
N PRO A 18 15.14 -21.94 13.31
CA PRO A 18 16.45 -22.56 13.38
C PRO A 18 16.97 -22.81 11.96
N VAL A 19 18.21 -22.44 11.76
CA VAL A 19 18.94 -22.55 10.50
C VAL A 19 20.12 -23.48 10.76
N GLU A 20 20.12 -24.61 10.06
CA GLU A 20 21.13 -25.65 10.21
C GLU A 20 22.46 -25.28 9.56
N LYS A 21 23.54 -25.90 10.03
CA LYS A 21 24.87 -25.68 9.45
C LYS A 21 24.91 -26.27 8.03
N PRO A 22 25.30 -25.50 7.00
CA PRO A 22 25.48 -26.04 5.66
C PRO A 22 26.64 -27.03 5.64
N ILE A 23 26.51 -28.04 4.78
CA ILE A 23 27.60 -28.96 4.46
C ILE A 23 28.73 -28.14 3.81
N GLY A 24 29.93 -28.18 4.40
CA GLY A 24 31.09 -27.45 3.89
C GLY A 24 31.19 -25.98 4.32
N TYR A 25 30.36 -25.51 5.25
CA TYR A 25 30.46 -24.14 5.76
C TYR A 25 31.72 -23.93 6.60
N THR A 26 32.63 -23.10 6.09
CA THR A 26 33.92 -22.77 6.72
C THR A 26 33.88 -21.47 7.53
N GLY A 27 32.74 -20.76 7.55
CA GLY A 27 32.63 -19.42 8.16
C GLY A 27 33.15 -18.29 7.26
N ALA A 28 33.89 -18.60 6.20
CA ALA A 28 34.38 -17.60 5.26
C ALA A 28 33.32 -17.14 4.26
N ASP A 29 32.40 -18.04 3.90
CA ASP A 29 31.40 -17.85 2.85
C ASP A 29 30.11 -17.18 3.34
N PRO A 30 29.42 -16.43 2.48
CA PRO A 30 28.12 -15.86 2.83
C PRO A 30 27.05 -16.94 2.94
N TYR A 31 26.28 -16.90 4.03
CA TYR A 31 25.12 -17.78 4.21
C TYR A 31 23.89 -17.13 3.59
N LYS A 32 23.23 -17.83 2.66
CA LYS A 32 22.00 -17.34 1.99
C LYS A 32 20.85 -18.32 2.16
N ILE A 33 19.63 -17.81 2.18
CA ILE A 33 18.41 -18.62 2.14
C ILE A 33 17.48 -18.16 1.04
N SER A 34 16.70 -19.09 0.51
CA SER A 34 15.52 -18.82 -0.31
C SER A 34 14.39 -19.72 0.18
N PHE A 35 13.16 -19.27 0.03
CA PHE A 35 11.99 -20.05 0.39
C PHE A 35 10.82 -19.74 -0.53
N GLN A 36 9.86 -20.63 -0.54
CA GLN A 36 8.67 -20.56 -1.38
C GLN A 36 7.42 -20.49 -0.51
N VAL A 37 6.44 -19.71 -0.96
CA VAL A 37 5.16 -19.53 -0.28
C VAL A 37 4.02 -19.85 -1.25
N GLY A 38 2.98 -20.51 -0.75
CA GLY A 38 1.75 -20.76 -1.51
C GLY A 38 1.90 -21.82 -2.60
N LYS A 39 2.46 -23.00 -2.26
CA LYS A 39 2.69 -24.11 -3.21
C LYS A 39 3.48 -23.64 -4.44
N GLU A 40 4.62 -23.00 -4.20
CA GLU A 40 5.56 -22.51 -5.23
C GLU A 40 5.07 -21.30 -6.05
N LYS A 41 3.88 -20.75 -5.77
CA LYS A 41 3.37 -19.55 -6.45
C LYS A 41 4.28 -18.33 -6.27
N PHE A 42 4.91 -18.19 -5.10
CA PHE A 42 5.82 -17.08 -4.80
C PHE A 42 7.18 -17.60 -4.39
N LEU A 43 8.17 -17.42 -5.26
CA LEU A 43 9.58 -17.68 -4.97
C LEU A 43 10.23 -16.40 -4.44
N ILE A 44 10.81 -16.49 -3.25
CA ILE A 44 11.58 -15.39 -2.68
C ILE A 44 13.04 -15.55 -3.11
N PRO A 45 13.66 -14.49 -3.68
CA PRO A 45 15.05 -14.55 -4.13
C PRO A 45 16.00 -14.77 -2.95
N TRP A 46 17.25 -15.11 -3.27
CA TRP A 46 18.29 -15.35 -2.27
C TRP A 46 18.49 -14.16 -1.31
N LEU A 47 18.20 -14.40 -0.04
CA LEU A 47 18.41 -13.48 1.08
C LEU A 47 19.75 -13.79 1.75
N PHE A 48 20.59 -12.78 1.97
CA PHE A 48 21.87 -12.93 2.64
C PHE A 48 21.69 -12.78 4.15
N LEU A 49 21.83 -13.88 4.90
CA LEU A 49 21.70 -13.85 6.36
C LEU A 49 23.04 -13.55 7.03
N ILE A 50 24.07 -14.33 6.71
CA ILE A 50 25.40 -14.15 7.30
C ILE A 50 26.28 -13.52 6.22
N ASN A 51 26.67 -12.27 6.44
CA ASN A 51 27.51 -11.50 5.53
C ASN A 51 28.51 -10.65 6.34
N ARG A 52 29.68 -10.37 5.79
CA ARG A 52 30.73 -9.54 6.41
C ARG A 52 30.40 -8.03 6.44
N LYS A 53 29.24 -7.63 5.92
CA LYS A 53 28.86 -6.21 5.78
C LYS A 53 28.30 -5.59 7.07
N SER A 54 27.61 -6.36 7.91
CA SER A 54 26.98 -5.88 9.14
C SER A 54 27.32 -6.84 10.29
N PRO A 55 27.78 -6.33 11.45
CA PRO A 55 28.01 -7.15 12.65
C PRO A 55 26.72 -7.32 13.49
N GLU A 56 25.59 -6.76 13.05
CA GLU A 56 24.31 -6.88 13.74
C GLU A 56 23.63 -8.21 13.41
N VAL A 57 22.82 -8.71 14.35
CA VAL A 57 22.10 -9.96 14.13
C VAL A 57 21.04 -9.74 13.05
N PRO A 58 20.98 -10.57 12.00
CA PRO A 58 20.00 -10.42 10.94
C PRO A 58 18.60 -10.85 11.41
N MET A 59 17.59 -10.13 10.95
CA MET A 59 16.18 -10.48 11.06
C MET A 59 15.56 -10.50 9.66
N ILE A 60 14.68 -11.45 9.40
CA ILE A 60 13.95 -11.53 8.12
C ILE A 60 12.60 -10.87 8.29
N ASP A 61 12.36 -9.82 7.52
CA ASP A 61 11.08 -9.11 7.49
C ASP A 61 10.30 -9.53 6.25
N VAL A 62 9.17 -10.21 6.45
CA VAL A 62 8.34 -10.79 5.41
C VAL A 62 7.00 -10.06 5.38
N HIS A 63 6.73 -9.38 4.27
CA HIS A 63 5.46 -8.73 3.98
C HIS A 63 4.61 -9.62 3.07
N LEU A 64 3.46 -10.04 3.58
CA LEU A 64 2.47 -10.83 2.87
C LEU A 64 1.30 -9.92 2.48
N ARG A 65 1.07 -9.75 1.18
CA ARG A 65 -0.02 -8.95 0.65
C ARG A 65 -1.17 -9.85 0.26
N TYR A 66 -2.36 -9.55 0.74
CA TYR A 66 -3.55 -10.35 0.48
C TYR A 66 -4.76 -9.48 0.15
N SER A 67 -5.72 -10.05 -0.58
CA SER A 67 -7.03 -9.48 -0.84
C SER A 67 -8.07 -10.57 -0.59
N GLY A 68 -9.02 -10.32 0.32
CA GLY A 68 -9.97 -11.36 0.73
C GLY A 68 -9.26 -12.59 1.29
N ASN A 69 -9.39 -13.73 0.59
CA ASN A 69 -8.72 -14.99 0.94
C ASN A 69 -7.50 -15.30 0.07
N ASP A 70 -7.18 -14.44 -0.89
CA ASP A 70 -6.12 -14.68 -1.87
C ASP A 70 -4.83 -13.96 -1.50
N LEU A 71 -3.72 -14.70 -1.58
CA LEU A 71 -2.38 -14.14 -1.47
C LEU A 71 -1.98 -13.53 -2.81
N LEU A 72 -1.77 -12.20 -2.79
CA LEU A 72 -1.40 -11.38 -3.95
C LEU A 72 0.11 -11.37 -4.18
N GLY A 73 0.90 -11.34 -3.11
CA GLY A 73 2.35 -11.29 -3.24
C GLY A 73 3.08 -11.40 -1.91
N VAL A 74 4.35 -11.76 -2.00
CA VAL A 74 5.25 -11.85 -0.85
C VAL A 74 6.53 -11.09 -1.15
N THR A 75 6.92 -10.22 -0.23
CA THR A 75 8.20 -9.52 -0.27
C THR A 75 8.95 -9.85 1.01
N ALA A 76 10.21 -10.27 0.90
CA ALA A 76 11.05 -10.51 2.06
C ALA A 76 12.36 -9.73 1.93
N LYS A 77 12.84 -9.20 3.06
CA LYS A 77 14.11 -8.49 3.16
C LYS A 77 14.82 -8.90 4.44
N VAL A 78 16.14 -8.82 4.41
CA VAL A 78 16.96 -8.96 5.63
C VAL A 78 17.21 -7.56 6.16
N ILE A 79 16.91 -7.36 7.43
CA ILE A 79 17.15 -6.12 8.15
C ILE A 79 17.98 -6.42 9.39
N ASP A 80 18.72 -5.43 9.89
CA ASP A 80 19.37 -5.55 11.18
C ASP A 80 18.30 -5.64 12.28
N MET A 81 18.54 -6.50 13.27
CA MET A 81 17.60 -6.72 14.37
C MET A 81 17.41 -5.40 15.16
N PRO A 82 16.16 -4.97 15.42
CA PRO A 82 15.91 -3.76 16.18
C PRO A 82 16.51 -3.83 17.59
N HIS A 83 17.05 -2.70 18.08
CA HIS A 83 17.79 -2.63 19.35
C HIS A 83 17.04 -3.20 20.55
N HIS A 84 15.71 -2.98 20.64
CA HIS A 84 14.89 -3.49 21.73
C HIS A 84 15.02 -5.02 21.91
N TYR A 85 15.09 -5.80 20.83
CA TYR A 85 15.23 -7.26 20.93
C TYR A 85 16.61 -7.68 21.45
N VAL A 86 17.65 -6.97 21.02
CA VAL A 86 19.04 -7.21 21.42
C VAL A 86 19.25 -6.85 22.88
N GLU A 87 18.65 -5.75 23.35
CA GLU A 87 18.69 -5.33 24.76
C GLU A 87 17.99 -6.34 25.68
N THR A 88 16.89 -6.93 25.22
CA THR A 88 16.15 -7.94 25.98
C THR A 88 16.94 -9.25 26.10
N HIS A 89 17.76 -9.58 25.08
CA HIS A 89 18.54 -10.81 25.01
C HIS A 89 20.01 -10.53 24.65
N PRO A 90 20.84 -10.06 25.60
CA PRO A 90 22.20 -9.61 25.32
C PRO A 90 23.12 -10.70 24.76
N ASP A 91 22.81 -11.96 25.02
CA ASP A 91 23.62 -13.10 24.55
C ASP A 91 23.34 -13.49 23.10
N ILE A 92 22.25 -12.99 22.48
CA ILE A 92 21.84 -13.38 21.13
C ILE A 92 22.93 -13.08 20.10
N ARG A 93 23.61 -11.93 20.25
CA ARG A 93 24.69 -11.52 19.36
C ARG A 93 25.88 -12.47 19.48
N ARG A 94 26.26 -12.83 20.70
CA ARG A 94 27.39 -13.74 20.95
C ARG A 94 27.11 -15.13 20.40
N GLN A 95 25.94 -15.68 20.73
CA GLN A 95 25.52 -17.02 20.27
C GLN A 95 25.34 -17.09 18.75
N PHE A 96 24.79 -16.04 18.13
CA PHE A 96 24.59 -16.01 16.69
C PHE A 96 25.92 -15.98 15.92
N TRP A 97 26.91 -15.23 16.39
CA TRP A 97 28.20 -15.11 15.71
C TRP A 97 29.24 -16.17 16.08
N ASP A 98 28.99 -16.97 17.12
CA ASP A 98 29.88 -18.06 17.52
C ASP A 98 29.91 -19.20 16.47
N PRO A 99 31.04 -19.53 15.83
CA PRO A 99 31.09 -20.55 14.77
C PRO A 99 30.66 -21.96 15.18
N GLU A 100 30.78 -22.31 16.47
CA GLU A 100 30.50 -23.64 17.00
C GLU A 100 29.02 -23.84 17.34
N THR A 101 28.33 -22.77 17.74
CA THR A 101 26.91 -22.82 18.13
C THR A 101 25.99 -22.96 16.92
N TRP A 102 25.43 -24.15 16.70
CA TRP A 102 24.38 -24.43 15.71
C TRP A 102 23.26 -25.26 16.35
N PRO A 103 21.99 -25.13 15.92
CA PRO A 103 21.50 -24.29 14.81
C PRO A 103 21.45 -22.79 15.15
N LYS A 104 21.60 -21.95 14.13
CA LYS A 104 21.44 -20.49 14.26
C LYS A 104 19.98 -20.14 14.29
N HIS A 105 19.54 -19.43 15.31
CA HIS A 105 18.15 -19.03 15.44
C HIS A 105 17.97 -17.64 14.85
N VAL A 106 17.24 -17.55 13.74
CA VAL A 106 16.95 -16.30 13.03
C VAL A 106 15.52 -15.89 13.31
N LEU A 107 15.33 -14.63 13.70
CA LEU A 107 13.99 -14.08 13.89
C LEU A 107 13.37 -13.77 12.53
N VAL A 108 12.15 -14.26 12.32
CA VAL A 108 11.35 -14.01 11.12
C VAL A 108 10.08 -13.31 11.53
N ARG A 109 9.84 -12.13 10.98
CA ARG A 109 8.64 -11.33 11.20
C ARG A 109 7.73 -11.41 9.99
N TYR A 110 6.52 -11.91 10.20
CA TYR A 110 5.46 -11.96 9.19
C TYR A 110 4.49 -10.82 9.44
N THR A 111 4.36 -9.94 8.45
CA THR A 111 3.41 -8.83 8.46
C THR A 111 2.42 -9.02 7.32
N TRP A 112 1.15 -9.15 7.64
CA TRP A 112 0.05 -9.19 6.69
C TRP A 112 -0.42 -7.78 6.38
N GLN A 113 -0.59 -7.52 5.10
CA GLN A 113 -1.09 -6.25 4.58
C GLN A 113 -2.26 -6.55 3.66
N GLU A 114 -3.44 -6.12 4.07
CA GLU A 114 -4.60 -6.14 3.21
C GLU A 114 -4.41 -5.09 2.11
N GLN A 115 -4.46 -5.52 0.86
CA GLN A 115 -4.41 -4.66 -0.30
C GLN A 115 -5.68 -4.88 -1.10
N SER A 116 -6.55 -3.88 -1.14
CA SER A 116 -7.73 -3.92 -2.00
C SER A 116 -7.30 -3.89 -3.46
N GLU A 117 -7.80 -4.83 -4.26
CA GLU A 117 -7.61 -4.83 -5.72
C GLU A 117 -8.27 -3.62 -6.40
N ILE A 118 -9.25 -3.02 -5.74
CA ILE A 118 -10.03 -1.90 -6.26
C ILE A 118 -9.41 -0.60 -5.75
N ASP A 119 -8.82 0.18 -6.66
CA ASP A 119 -8.43 1.57 -6.39
C ASP A 119 -9.66 2.47 -6.44
N VAL A 120 -10.35 2.53 -5.30
CA VAL A 120 -11.56 3.34 -5.11
C VAL A 120 -11.27 4.82 -5.33
N ALA A 121 -10.10 5.31 -4.91
CA ALA A 121 -9.74 6.71 -5.03
C ALA A 121 -9.56 7.12 -6.50
N SER A 122 -8.79 6.36 -7.27
CA SER A 122 -8.65 6.59 -8.71
C SER A 122 -10.00 6.48 -9.44
N GLY A 123 -10.84 5.51 -9.05
CA GLY A 123 -12.21 5.40 -9.58
C GLY A 123 -13.04 6.67 -9.34
N PHE A 124 -13.00 7.21 -8.11
CA PHE A 124 -13.67 8.48 -7.79
C PHE A 124 -13.10 9.65 -8.58
N TYR A 125 -11.78 9.78 -8.72
CA TYR A 125 -11.19 10.88 -9.50
C TYR A 125 -11.62 10.85 -10.96
N VAL A 126 -11.70 9.67 -11.58
CA VAL A 126 -12.15 9.53 -12.97
C VAL A 126 -13.64 9.88 -13.11
N LEU A 127 -14.49 9.38 -12.20
CA LEU A 127 -15.93 9.67 -12.20
C LEU A 127 -16.23 11.16 -11.97
N PHE A 128 -15.63 11.76 -10.94
CA PHE A 128 -15.80 13.19 -10.66
C PHE A 128 -15.22 14.06 -11.77
N GLY A 129 -14.02 13.71 -12.26
CA GLY A 129 -13.36 14.46 -13.33
C GLY A 129 -14.19 14.47 -14.61
N SER A 130 -14.67 13.30 -15.06
CA SER A 130 -15.53 13.20 -16.24
C SER A 130 -16.88 13.89 -16.04
N GLY A 131 -17.51 13.74 -14.88
CA GLY A 131 -18.77 14.41 -14.54
C GLY A 131 -18.66 15.93 -14.56
N LEU A 132 -17.60 16.49 -13.98
CA LEU A 132 -17.32 17.94 -14.02
C LEU A 132 -17.13 18.45 -15.45
N LEU A 133 -16.34 17.72 -16.26
CA LEU A 133 -16.05 18.10 -17.63
C LEU A 133 -17.33 18.10 -18.49
N ILE A 134 -18.14 17.04 -18.38
CA ILE A 134 -19.43 16.92 -19.07
C ILE A 134 -20.38 18.04 -18.62
N SER A 135 -20.48 18.29 -17.31
CA SER A 135 -21.32 19.37 -16.77
C SER A 135 -20.89 20.74 -17.27
N PHE A 136 -19.59 21.00 -17.37
CA PHE A 136 -19.05 22.26 -17.87
C PHE A 136 -19.37 22.45 -19.36
N VAL A 137 -19.18 21.41 -20.18
CA VAL A 137 -19.53 21.43 -21.61
C VAL A 137 -21.03 21.65 -21.81
N LEU A 138 -21.88 20.93 -21.06
CA LEU A 138 -23.34 21.11 -21.09
C LEU A 138 -23.74 22.52 -20.67
N SER A 139 -23.11 23.09 -19.65
CA SER A 139 -23.39 24.46 -19.20
C SER A 139 -23.08 25.48 -20.29
N ILE A 140 -21.94 25.33 -20.98
CA ILE A 140 -21.59 26.18 -22.13
C ILE A 140 -22.59 25.99 -23.27
N TYR A 141 -22.96 24.75 -23.58
CA TYR A 141 -23.91 24.44 -24.64
C TYR A 141 -25.30 25.05 -24.37
N ILE A 142 -25.80 24.93 -23.13
CA ILE A 142 -27.06 25.54 -22.70
C ILE A 142 -26.95 27.07 -22.75
N LEU A 143 -25.82 27.65 -22.32
CA LEU A 143 -25.61 29.10 -22.35
C LEU A 143 -25.63 29.62 -23.80
N GLN A 144 -24.94 28.92 -24.72
CA GLN A 144 -24.96 29.25 -26.16
C GLN A 144 -26.37 29.12 -26.75
N SER A 145 -27.07 28.02 -26.45
CA SER A 145 -28.44 27.79 -26.93
C SER A 145 -29.45 28.80 -26.39
N SER A 146 -29.24 29.30 -25.17
CA SER A 146 -30.15 30.22 -24.50
C SER A 146 -29.84 31.70 -24.75
N GLN A 147 -28.78 32.05 -25.50
CA GLN A 147 -28.43 33.45 -25.77
C GLN A 147 -29.60 34.26 -26.34
N ASP A 148 -30.32 33.73 -27.33
CA ASP A 148 -31.47 34.42 -27.94
C ASP A 148 -32.63 34.58 -26.96
N LYS A 149 -32.85 33.59 -26.09
CA LYS A 149 -33.91 33.62 -25.06
C LYS A 149 -33.56 34.62 -23.96
N LEU A 150 -32.32 34.63 -23.50
CA LEU A 150 -31.81 35.60 -22.52
C LEU A 150 -31.82 37.01 -23.09
N ALA A 151 -31.44 37.20 -24.35
CA ALA A 151 -31.47 38.51 -25.02
C ALA A 151 -32.90 39.06 -25.15
N ARG A 152 -33.88 38.21 -25.47
CA ARG A 152 -35.30 38.62 -25.45
C ARG A 152 -35.77 38.97 -24.06
N PHE A 153 -35.47 38.13 -23.06
CA PHE A 153 -35.86 38.36 -21.68
C PHE A 153 -35.29 39.69 -21.14
N VAL A 154 -34.01 39.98 -21.40
CA VAL A 154 -33.39 41.26 -21.01
C VAL A 154 -34.05 42.44 -21.72
N ARG A 155 -34.34 42.32 -23.03
CA ARG A 155 -35.04 43.39 -23.77
C ARG A 155 -36.43 43.65 -23.22
N GLU A 156 -37.20 42.60 -22.91
CA GLU A 156 -38.56 42.72 -22.37
C GLU A 156 -38.54 43.31 -20.96
N THR A 157 -37.63 42.86 -20.09
CA THR A 157 -37.49 43.38 -18.72
C THR A 157 -37.04 44.85 -18.71
N VAL A 158 -36.11 45.23 -19.60
CA VAL A 158 -35.67 46.63 -19.74
C VAL A 158 -36.82 47.48 -20.32
N ALA A 159 -37.55 46.96 -21.31
CA ALA A 159 -38.70 47.65 -21.89
C ALA A 159 -39.80 47.90 -20.84
N GLU A 160 -40.12 46.92 -20.00
CA GLU A 160 -41.07 47.09 -18.88
C GLU A 160 -40.59 48.11 -17.85
N SER A 161 -39.29 48.10 -17.50
CA SER A 161 -38.73 49.09 -16.56
C SER A 161 -38.68 50.52 -17.11
N SER A 162 -38.74 50.67 -18.45
CA SER A 162 -38.69 51.94 -19.15
C SER A 162 -40.06 52.56 -19.47
N LEU A 163 -41.18 51.90 -19.10
CA LEU A 163 -42.51 52.50 -19.21
C LEU A 163 -42.67 53.58 -18.12
N PRO A 164 -42.73 54.88 -18.46
CA PRO A 164 -43.05 55.90 -17.47
C PRO A 164 -44.51 55.73 -17.08
N GLY A 165 -44.77 55.64 -15.77
CA GLY A 165 -46.12 55.56 -15.21
C GLY A 165 -47.04 56.60 -15.84
N ARG A 166 -47.97 56.14 -16.68
CA ARG A 166 -49.04 56.97 -17.20
C ARG A 166 -50.34 56.18 -17.23
N VAL A 167 -50.95 56.03 -16.04
CA VAL A 167 -52.40 56.11 -15.90
C VAL A 167 -52.71 56.71 -14.51
N VAL A 168 -52.70 58.04 -14.40
CA VAL A 168 -53.55 58.72 -13.41
C VAL A 168 -54.87 58.95 -14.11
N ALA A 169 -55.86 58.14 -13.74
CA ALA A 169 -57.24 58.29 -14.16
C ALA A 169 -57.78 59.65 -13.69
N LYS A 170 -58.37 60.39 -14.62
CA LYS A 170 -59.15 61.60 -14.37
C LYS A 170 -60.48 61.17 -13.76
N VAL A 171 -60.76 61.59 -12.53
CA VAL A 171 -62.05 61.40 -11.84
C VAL A 171 -62.80 62.73 -11.94
N GLU A 172 -64.00 62.67 -12.51
CA GLU A 172 -65.04 63.72 -12.42
C GLU A 172 -65.65 63.76 -11.02
#